data_AF-A0A919IQP3-F1
#
_entry.id   AF-A0A919IQP3-F1
#
_cell.length_a   1.000
_cell.length_b   1.000
_cell.length_c   1.000
_cell.angle_alpha   90.00
_cell.angle_beta   90.00
_cell.angle_gamma   90.00
#
_symmetry.space_group_name_H-M   'P 1'
#
loop_
_entity.id
_entity.type
_entity.pdbx_description
1 polymer ?
#
loop_
_entity_poly.entity_id
_entity_poly.type
_entity_poly.pdbx_seq_one_letter_code
_entity_poly.pdbx_strand_id
1 'polypeptide(L)'
;MNVEKWRADVQAAAADLAGSFTTRFGFAPDEYVVGGPATAQELAGLAGLHGDALPAELLALYRVVAEVGLPDVGNGYWIHRPPLPGQDPGHPRRLSDGRPVVVFGSDGGGTLFALPGGAGGPVLAFSGGELSGGAYEAGCATPVAADLPTFLTAILHRIPDGLG
;
A
#
# COMPACT_ATOMS: atom_id res chain seq x y z
N MET A 1 -10.12 -12.95 2.10
CA MET A 1 -9.90 -12.55 0.70
C MET A 1 -8.80 -13.42 0.11
N ASN A 2 -8.92 -13.85 -1.15
CA ASN A 2 -7.85 -14.56 -1.86
C ASN A 2 -6.97 -13.52 -2.61
N VAL A 3 -5.68 -13.46 -2.30
CA VAL A 3 -4.79 -12.41 -2.81
C VAL A 3 -4.44 -12.63 -4.28
N GLU A 4 -4.32 -13.89 -4.73
CA GLU A 4 -4.07 -14.19 -6.15
C GLU A 4 -5.21 -13.72 -7.04
N LYS A 5 -6.46 -13.97 -6.61
CA LYS A 5 -7.66 -13.46 -7.28
C LYS A 5 -7.69 -11.94 -7.27
N TRP A 6 -7.42 -11.31 -6.12
CA TRP A 6 -7.39 -9.86 -6.03
C TRP A 6 -6.36 -9.26 -7.02
N ARG A 7 -5.15 -9.82 -7.10
CA ARG A 7 -4.13 -9.39 -8.06
C ARG A 7 -4.63 -9.47 -9.50
N ALA A 8 -5.23 -10.60 -9.88
CA ALA A 8 -5.77 -10.81 -11.22
C ALA A 8 -6.91 -9.83 -11.54
N ASP A 9 -7.81 -9.59 -10.58
CA ASP A 9 -8.91 -8.64 -10.73
C ASP A 9 -8.39 -7.20 -10.89
N VAL A 10 -7.36 -6.81 -10.13
CA VAL A 10 -6.69 -5.49 -10.29
C VAL A 10 -6.02 -5.37 -11.65
N GLN A 11 -5.31 -6.40 -12.11
CA GLN A 11 -4.67 -6.40 -13.44
C GLN A 11 -5.71 -6.23 -14.56
N ALA A 12 -6.83 -6.96 -14.49
CA ALA A 12 -7.90 -6.85 -15.46
C ALA A 12 -8.53 -5.45 -15.45
N ALA A 13 -8.90 -4.94 -14.27
CA ALA A 13 -9.50 -3.62 -14.12
C ALA A 13 -8.56 -2.50 -14.59
N ALA A 14 -7.25 -2.59 -14.29
CA ALA A 14 -6.25 -1.63 -14.73
C ALA A 14 -6.07 -1.65 -16.26
N ALA A 15 -6.07 -2.84 -16.88
CA ALA A 15 -6.00 -2.98 -18.33
C ALA A 15 -7.25 -2.40 -19.03
N ASP A 16 -8.43 -2.64 -18.47
CA ASP A 16 -9.69 -2.08 -18.97
C ASP A 16 -9.71 -0.54 -18.86
N LEU A 17 -9.25 0.00 -17.72
CA LEU A 17 -9.09 1.44 -17.54
C LEU A 17 -8.12 2.00 -18.59
N ALA A 18 -6.91 1.44 -18.70
CA ALA A 18 -5.90 1.90 -19.67
C ALA A 18 -6.42 1.87 -21.11
N GLY A 19 -7.16 0.82 -21.49
CA GLY A 19 -7.73 0.67 -22.83
C GLY A 19 -8.82 1.69 -23.17
N SER A 20 -9.51 2.21 -22.16
CA SER A 20 -10.55 3.24 -22.33
C SER A 20 -10.09 4.67 -22.00
N PHE A 21 -8.90 4.81 -21.40
CA PHE A 21 -8.45 6.05 -20.76
C PHE A 21 -8.37 7.23 -21.72
N THR A 22 -7.64 7.11 -22.82
CA THR A 22 -7.48 8.21 -23.79
C THR A 22 -8.80 8.65 -24.40
N THR A 23 -9.70 7.70 -24.66
CA THR A 23 -11.04 8.02 -25.17
C THR A 23 -11.87 8.78 -24.13
N ARG A 24 -11.71 8.46 -22.85
CA ARG A 24 -12.45 9.08 -21.74
C ARG A 24 -11.89 10.44 -21.33
N PHE A 25 -10.57 10.60 -21.31
CA PHE A 25 -9.90 11.76 -20.71
C PHE A 25 -9.11 12.62 -21.71
N GLY A 26 -8.89 12.15 -22.94
CA GLY A 26 -8.27 12.93 -24.03
C GLY A 26 -6.73 12.94 -24.02
N PHE A 27 -6.10 12.17 -23.14
CA PHE A 27 -4.64 11.98 -23.06
C PHE A 27 -4.29 10.56 -22.64
N ALA A 28 -3.03 10.14 -22.83
CA ALA A 28 -2.59 8.80 -22.48
C ALA A 28 -2.53 8.60 -20.95
N PRO A 29 -2.86 7.40 -20.44
CA PRO A 29 -2.68 7.09 -19.02
C PRO A 29 -1.19 7.07 -18.66
N ASP A 30 -0.92 7.26 -17.38
CA ASP A 30 0.39 6.95 -16.82
C ASP A 30 0.60 5.42 -16.69
N GLU A 31 1.83 5.00 -16.38
CA GLU A 31 2.17 3.57 -16.30
C GLU A 31 1.53 2.91 -15.08
N TYR A 32 0.74 1.84 -15.34
CA TYR A 32 0.17 0.99 -14.30
C TYR A 32 1.10 -0.18 -14.00
N VAL A 33 1.36 -0.41 -12.72
CA VAL A 33 2.20 -1.51 -12.26
C VAL A 33 1.38 -2.42 -11.34
N VAL A 34 1.42 -3.73 -11.60
CA VAL A 34 0.92 -4.76 -10.68
C VAL A 34 1.95 -5.90 -10.64
N GLY A 35 3.02 -5.64 -9.89
CA GLY A 35 4.20 -6.49 -9.82
C GLY A 35 4.09 -7.59 -8.75
N GLY A 36 4.87 -8.65 -8.91
CA GLY A 36 4.98 -9.71 -7.91
C GLY A 36 5.19 -11.11 -8.48
N PRO A 37 5.47 -12.09 -7.61
CA PRO A 37 5.60 -11.97 -6.15
C PRO A 37 6.89 -11.27 -5.68
N ALA A 38 6.96 -10.81 -4.42
CA ALA A 38 8.22 -10.34 -3.85
C ALA A 38 9.24 -11.49 -3.76
N THR A 39 10.50 -11.16 -4.00
CA THR A 39 11.63 -12.09 -3.92
C THR A 39 11.94 -12.46 -2.47
N ALA A 40 12.65 -13.58 -2.27
CA ALA A 40 13.08 -13.99 -0.94
C ALA A 40 13.96 -12.94 -0.22
N GLN A 41 14.74 -12.17 -0.98
CA GLN A 41 15.56 -11.09 -0.42
C GLN A 41 14.71 -9.91 0.05
N GLU A 42 13.72 -9.48 -0.74
CA GLU A 42 12.77 -8.42 -0.35
C GLU A 42 11.97 -8.84 0.89
N LEU A 43 11.51 -10.09 0.96
CA LEU A 43 10.83 -10.60 2.15
C LEU A 43 11.75 -10.66 3.38
N ALA A 44 13.03 -11.01 3.20
CA ALA A 44 14.02 -11.00 4.27
C ALA A 44 14.34 -9.57 4.74
N GLY A 45 14.39 -8.59 3.83
CA GLY A 45 14.58 -7.18 4.18
C GLY A 45 13.41 -6.63 4.98
N LEU A 46 12.19 -6.93 4.56
CA LEU A 46 10.98 -6.57 5.30
C LEU A 46 10.96 -7.18 6.71
N ALA A 47 11.28 -8.48 6.84
CA ALA A 47 11.37 -9.16 8.13
C ALA A 47 12.51 -8.60 9.00
N GLY A 48 13.66 -8.29 8.41
CA GLY A 48 14.78 -7.68 9.14
C GLY A 48 14.46 -6.27 9.65
N LEU A 49 13.65 -5.50 8.93
CA LEU A 49 13.29 -4.14 9.31
C LEU A 49 12.25 -4.08 10.44
N HIS A 50 11.30 -5.01 10.45
CA HIS A 50 10.14 -4.98 11.35
C HIS A 50 10.11 -6.09 12.41
N GLY A 51 10.86 -7.17 12.25
CA GLY A 51 10.89 -8.30 13.17
C GLY A 51 9.49 -8.81 13.52
N ASP A 52 9.21 -8.95 14.82
CA ASP A 52 7.93 -9.43 15.36
C ASP A 52 6.77 -8.46 15.13
N ALA A 53 7.05 -7.21 14.73
CA ALA A 53 6.02 -6.23 14.41
C ALA A 53 5.47 -6.41 12.98
N LEU A 54 6.07 -7.24 12.12
CA LEU A 54 5.61 -7.44 10.75
C LEU A 54 4.23 -8.13 10.72
N PRO A 55 3.16 -7.49 10.19
CA PRO A 55 1.85 -8.12 10.13
C PRO A 55 1.83 -9.32 9.19
N ALA A 56 1.29 -10.44 9.67
CA ALA A 56 1.23 -11.69 8.90
C ALA A 56 0.41 -11.54 7.60
N GLU A 57 -0.64 -10.72 7.62
CA GLU A 57 -1.47 -10.43 6.45
C GLU A 57 -0.71 -9.63 5.38
N LEU A 58 0.16 -8.71 5.80
CA LEU A 58 1.01 -7.94 4.89
C LEU A 58 2.09 -8.85 4.27
N LEU A 59 2.67 -9.74 5.06
CA LEU A 59 3.59 -10.75 4.55
C LEU A 59 2.89 -11.68 3.54
N ALA A 60 1.64 -12.07 3.80
CA ALA A 60 0.84 -12.88 2.88
C ALA A 60 0.54 -12.13 1.57
N LEU A 61 0.26 -10.82 1.64
CA LEU A 61 0.13 -9.98 0.45
C LEU A 61 1.41 -9.98 -0.39
N TYR A 62 2.56 -9.70 0.23
CA TYR A 62 3.85 -9.60 -0.49
C TYR A 62 4.32 -10.89 -1.14
N ARG A 63 3.89 -12.04 -0.63
CA ARG A 63 4.13 -13.34 -1.28
C ARG A 63 3.42 -13.50 -2.63
N VAL A 64 2.49 -12.62 -2.97
CA VAL A 64 1.72 -12.64 -4.22
C VAL A 64 1.91 -11.36 -5.02
N VAL A 65 1.96 -10.21 -4.35
CA VAL A 65 2.02 -8.88 -4.95
C VAL A 65 3.18 -8.12 -4.33
N ALA A 66 4.24 -7.89 -5.10
CA ALA A 66 5.38 -7.11 -4.64
C ALA A 66 5.02 -5.62 -4.59
N GLU A 67 4.30 -5.13 -5.58
CA GLU A 67 4.03 -3.70 -5.73
C GLU A 67 2.78 -3.47 -6.57
N VAL A 68 2.17 -2.31 -6.35
CA VAL A 68 1.09 -1.78 -7.18
C VAL A 68 1.37 -0.29 -7.41
N GLY A 69 1.15 0.18 -8.63
CA GLY A 69 1.16 1.59 -8.99
C GLY A 69 -0.04 1.87 -9.89
N LEU A 70 -0.95 2.72 -9.42
CA LEU A 70 -2.18 3.12 -10.10
C LEU A 70 -2.28 4.65 -10.09
N PRO A 71 -1.40 5.37 -10.81
CA PRO A 71 -1.32 6.83 -10.80
C PRO A 71 -2.63 7.53 -11.18
N ASP A 72 -3.40 6.96 -12.11
CA ASP A 72 -4.64 7.59 -12.59
C ASP A 72 -5.91 7.15 -11.85
N VAL A 73 -5.80 6.56 -10.66
CA VAL A 73 -6.95 6.16 -9.84
C VAL A 73 -7.07 7.13 -8.66
N GLY A 74 -8.04 8.06 -8.70
CA GLY A 74 -8.16 9.14 -7.72
C GLY A 74 -6.90 10.03 -7.67
N ASN A 75 -6.31 10.19 -6.48
CA ASN A 75 -5.00 10.85 -6.30
C ASN A 75 -3.80 9.93 -6.59
N GLY A 76 -4.05 8.77 -7.19
CA GLY A 76 -3.10 7.69 -7.35
C GLY A 76 -2.99 6.80 -6.11
N TYR A 77 -2.69 5.51 -6.33
CA TYR A 77 -2.48 4.53 -5.27
C TYR A 77 -1.23 3.69 -5.51
N TRP A 78 -0.42 3.53 -4.47
CA TRP A 78 0.78 2.71 -4.51
C TRP A 78 0.81 1.70 -3.35
N ILE A 79 1.14 0.46 -3.66
CA ILE A 79 1.68 -0.51 -2.69
C ILE A 79 3.17 -0.57 -2.97
N HIS A 80 3.96 -0.19 -1.98
CA HIS A 80 5.41 -0.11 -2.12
C HIS A 80 6.03 -1.50 -2.12
N ARG A 81 7.00 -1.68 -3.02
CA ARG A 81 7.88 -2.85 -3.02
C ARG A 81 8.61 -2.98 -1.68
N PRO A 82 8.74 -4.19 -1.11
CA PRO A 82 9.47 -4.34 0.14
C PRO A 82 10.96 -3.99 -0.03
N PRO A 83 11.61 -3.46 1.02
CA PRO A 83 13.03 -3.10 0.97
C PRO A 83 13.92 -4.36 0.91
N LEU A 84 15.10 -4.23 0.31
CA LEU A 84 16.16 -5.24 0.43
C LEU A 84 16.81 -5.21 1.83
N PRO A 85 17.52 -6.27 2.24
CA PRO A 85 18.22 -6.28 3.53
C PRO A 85 19.19 -5.11 3.66
N GLY A 86 19.10 -4.38 4.78
CA GLY A 86 19.92 -3.20 5.06
C GLY A 86 19.41 -1.89 4.45
N GLN A 87 18.34 -1.92 3.65
CA GLN A 87 17.67 -0.70 3.18
C GLN A 87 16.64 -0.22 4.21
N ASP A 88 16.65 1.08 4.48
CA ASP A 88 15.60 1.77 5.26
C ASP A 88 14.89 2.75 4.32
N PRO A 89 13.60 2.55 4.02
CA PRO A 89 12.82 3.46 3.18
C PRO A 89 12.55 4.81 3.85
N GLY A 90 12.92 5.00 5.13
CA GLY A 90 12.72 6.25 5.86
C GLY A 90 11.30 6.44 6.37
N HIS A 91 10.45 5.41 6.28
CA HIS A 91 9.09 5.44 6.79
C HIS A 91 9.03 5.38 8.32
N PRO A 92 8.02 6.00 8.96
CA PRO A 92 7.75 5.79 10.38
C PRO A 92 7.53 4.31 10.68
N ARG A 93 8.16 3.83 11.77
CA ARG A 93 8.01 2.45 12.28
C ARG A 93 7.18 2.37 13.56
N ARG A 94 6.80 3.52 14.11
CA ARG A 94 5.95 3.64 15.29
C ARG A 94 5.16 4.93 15.24
N LEU A 95 4.09 4.98 16.03
CA LEU A 95 3.39 6.22 16.37
C LEU A 95 4.07 6.91 17.56
N SER A 96 3.76 8.19 17.78
CA SER A 96 4.30 9.00 18.88
C SER A 96 3.91 8.49 20.27
N ASP A 97 2.87 7.65 20.37
CA ASP A 97 2.47 6.94 21.59
C ASP A 97 3.17 5.58 21.77
N GLY A 98 4.10 5.23 20.88
CA GLY A 98 4.94 4.04 20.96
C GLY A 98 4.37 2.80 20.25
N ARG A 99 3.13 2.83 19.73
CA ARG A 99 2.57 1.69 18.98
C ARG A 99 3.37 1.43 17.71
N PRO A 100 3.83 0.18 17.43
CA PRO A 100 4.54 -0.13 16.20
C PRO A 100 3.59 -0.05 15.00
N VAL A 101 4.12 0.36 13.85
CA VAL A 101 3.40 0.41 12.58
C VAL A 101 4.29 -0.02 11.42
N VAL A 102 3.68 -0.51 10.36
CA VAL A 102 4.38 -0.89 9.12
C VAL A 102 3.70 -0.17 7.96
N VAL A 103 4.38 0.84 7.42
CA VAL A 103 3.96 1.54 6.20
C VAL A 103 4.17 0.62 5.00
N PHE A 104 3.14 0.44 4.19
CA PHE A 104 3.17 -0.45 3.03
C PHE A 104 2.77 0.23 1.71
N GLY A 105 2.21 1.43 1.77
CA GLY A 105 1.72 2.11 0.57
C GLY A 105 1.55 3.61 0.78
N SER A 106 1.18 4.29 -0.31
CA SER A 106 0.90 5.72 -0.31
C SER A 106 -0.15 6.09 -1.35
N ASP A 107 -0.60 7.33 -1.29
CA ASP A 107 -1.27 8.01 -2.41
C ASP A 107 -0.39 9.16 -2.94
N GLY A 108 -0.84 9.85 -3.99
CA GLY A 108 -0.13 10.96 -4.63
C GLY A 108 -0.41 12.30 -3.93
N GLY A 109 -1.27 12.30 -2.93
CA GLY A 109 -1.55 13.44 -2.05
C GLY A 109 -0.60 13.53 -0.84
N GLY A 110 0.33 12.58 -0.70
CA GLY A 110 1.29 12.53 0.41
C GLY A 110 0.81 11.73 1.62
N THR A 111 -0.31 11.01 1.51
CA THR A 111 -0.76 10.08 2.54
C THR A 111 0.09 8.82 2.52
N LEU A 112 0.52 8.34 3.70
CA LEU A 112 1.07 6.99 3.86
C LEU A 112 0.01 6.05 4.44
N PHE A 113 -0.06 4.82 3.94
CA PHE A 113 -0.89 3.76 4.46
C PHE A 113 -0.06 2.78 5.29
N ALA A 114 -0.53 2.47 6.50
CA ALA A 114 0.17 1.63 7.43
C ALA A 114 -0.76 0.63 8.14
N LEU A 115 -0.19 -0.48 8.57
CA LEU A 115 -0.84 -1.42 9.49
C LEU A 115 -0.21 -1.31 10.88
N PRO A 116 -1.00 -1.46 11.96
CA PRO A 116 -0.47 -1.71 13.30
C PRO A 116 0.45 -2.93 13.28
N GLY A 117 1.55 -2.87 14.04
CA GLY A 117 2.45 -4.01 14.14
C GLY A 117 1.83 -5.19 14.89
N GLY A 118 2.12 -6.41 14.45
CA GLY A 118 1.62 -7.64 15.05
C GLY A 118 0.32 -8.16 14.41
N ALA A 119 -0.65 -8.58 15.24
CA ALA A 119 -1.83 -9.33 14.79
C ALA A 119 -3.01 -8.42 14.43
N GLY A 120 -3.10 -8.06 13.15
CA GLY A 120 -4.27 -7.41 12.54
C GLY A 120 -4.55 -5.99 13.05
N GLY A 121 -5.61 -5.41 12.52
CA GLY A 121 -6.06 -4.07 12.88
C GLY A 121 -6.44 -3.24 11.66
N PRO A 122 -6.93 -2.01 11.88
CA PRO A 122 -7.33 -1.15 10.78
C PRO A 122 -6.12 -0.70 9.96
N VAL A 123 -6.32 -0.54 8.65
CA VAL A 123 -5.37 0.25 7.84
C VAL A 123 -5.48 1.70 8.26
N LEU A 124 -4.36 2.28 8.64
CA LEU A 124 -4.21 3.67 9.04
C LEU A 124 -3.72 4.51 7.86
N ALA A 125 -4.27 5.72 7.71
CA ALA A 125 -3.75 6.77 6.87
C ALA A 125 -3.02 7.80 7.73
N PHE A 126 -1.79 8.11 7.33
CA PHE A 126 -0.94 9.14 7.91
C PHE A 126 -1.04 10.37 7.01
N SER A 127 -1.83 11.35 7.42
CA SER A 127 -2.02 12.61 6.68
C SER A 127 -2.03 13.80 7.64
N GLY A 128 -1.36 14.89 7.26
CA GLY A 128 -1.39 16.16 8.01
C GLY A 128 -0.60 16.22 9.33
N GLY A 129 0.03 15.13 9.77
CA GLY A 129 0.87 15.07 10.98
C GLY A 129 2.38 15.16 10.73
N GLU A 130 3.14 15.30 11.82
CA GLU A 130 4.61 15.38 11.80
C GLU A 130 5.30 14.01 11.94
N LEU A 131 6.43 13.85 11.25
CA LEU A 131 7.38 12.76 11.47
C LEU A 131 8.57 13.29 12.28
N SER A 132 8.69 12.86 13.54
CA SER A 132 9.78 13.29 14.43
C SER A 132 10.48 12.09 15.07
N GLY A 133 11.80 12.03 14.96
CA GLY A 133 12.60 10.92 15.51
C GLY A 133 12.18 9.53 15.00
N GLY A 134 11.66 9.44 13.77
CA GLY A 134 11.15 8.20 13.17
C GLY A 134 9.80 7.71 13.72
N ALA A 135 9.08 8.57 14.46
CA ALA A 135 7.72 8.33 14.92
C ALA A 135 6.73 9.28 14.23
N TYR A 136 5.59 8.75 13.79
CA TYR A 136 4.51 9.56 13.24
C TYR A 136 3.55 10.03 14.35
N GLU A 137 3.02 11.23 14.24
CA GLU A 137 2.06 11.76 15.21
C GLU A 137 0.79 10.88 15.31
N ALA A 138 0.58 10.27 16.48
CA ALA A 138 -0.53 9.34 16.71
C ALA A 138 -1.92 9.97 16.50
N GLY A 139 -2.07 11.26 16.83
CA GLY A 139 -3.32 12.01 16.66
C GLY A 139 -3.71 12.25 15.19
N CYS A 140 -2.75 12.15 14.27
CA CYS A 140 -2.95 12.30 12.83
C CYS A 140 -3.04 10.95 12.09
N ALA A 141 -2.93 9.84 12.81
CA ALA A 141 -3.09 8.50 12.26
C ALA A 141 -4.57 8.09 12.31
N THR A 142 -5.23 8.04 11.15
CA THR A 142 -6.67 7.82 11.07
C THR A 142 -7.01 6.47 10.43
N PRO A 143 -7.94 5.67 10.97
CA PRO A 143 -8.35 4.42 10.33
C PRO A 143 -9.14 4.71 9.04
N VAL A 144 -8.73 4.07 7.93
CA VAL A 144 -9.38 4.20 6.60
C VAL A 144 -10.01 2.90 6.10
N ALA A 145 -9.67 1.77 6.72
CA ALA A 145 -10.34 0.49 6.52
C ALA A 145 -10.26 -0.35 7.79
N ALA A 146 -11.21 -1.26 7.99
CA ALA A 146 -11.24 -2.14 9.16
C ALA A 146 -10.07 -3.13 9.21
N ASP A 147 -9.56 -3.52 8.04
CA ASP A 147 -8.45 -4.46 7.85
C ASP A 147 -7.84 -4.30 6.43
N LEU A 148 -6.72 -4.99 6.18
CA LEU A 148 -6.05 -4.98 4.87
C LEU A 148 -6.95 -5.52 3.74
N PRO A 149 -7.68 -6.64 3.88
CA PRO A 149 -8.60 -7.10 2.84
C PRO A 149 -9.67 -6.07 2.44
N THR A 150 -10.25 -5.37 3.40
CA THR A 150 -11.26 -4.33 3.17
C THR A 150 -10.63 -3.17 2.40
N PHE A 151 -9.43 -2.75 2.77
CA PHE A 151 -8.68 -1.71 2.06
C PHE A 151 -8.39 -2.09 0.60
N LEU A 152 -7.88 -3.30 0.37
CA LEU A 152 -7.55 -3.81 -0.97
C LEU A 152 -8.80 -3.95 -1.85
N THR A 153 -9.92 -4.38 -1.27
CA THR A 153 -11.22 -4.41 -1.96
C THR A 153 -11.69 -3.01 -2.35
N ALA A 154 -11.52 -2.02 -1.47
CA ALA A 154 -11.87 -0.64 -1.76
C ALA A 154 -11.03 -0.04 -2.90
N ILE A 155 -9.73 -0.36 -2.98
CA ILE A 155 -8.89 0.04 -4.11
C ILE A 155 -9.43 -0.55 -5.42
N LEU A 156 -9.69 -1.87 -5.45
CA LEU A 156 -10.21 -2.54 -6.65
C LEU A 156 -11.50 -1.89 -7.17
N HIS A 157 -12.42 -1.52 -6.27
CA HIS A 157 -13.67 -0.86 -6.65
C HIS A 157 -13.50 0.57 -7.18
N ARG A 158 -12.38 1.24 -6.90
CA ARG A 158 -12.09 2.60 -7.41
C ARG A 158 -11.45 2.60 -8.80
N ILE A 159 -10.85 1.49 -9.24
CA ILE A 159 -10.14 1.44 -10.53
C ILE A 159 -11.05 1.84 -11.71
N PRO A 160 -12.32 1.36 -11.82
CA PRO A 160 -13.19 1.75 -12.93
C PRO A 160 -13.51 3.25 -12.98
N ASP A 161 -13.46 3.94 -11.84
CA ASP A 161 -13.75 5.37 -11.77
C ASP A 161 -12.62 6.20 -12.43
N GLY A 162 -11.38 5.72 -12.43
CA GLY A 162 -10.23 6.42 -12.97
C GLY A 162 -9.93 7.70 -12.19
N LEU A 163 -9.72 8.82 -12.91
CA LEU A 163 -9.57 10.13 -12.30
C LEU A 163 -10.89 10.50 -11.59
N GLY A 164 -10.84 10.51 -10.25
CA GLY A 164 -11.94 10.89 -9.36
C GLY A 164 -11.84 12.33 -8.91
#